data_AF-X1UJU5-F1
#
_entry.id   AF-X1UJU5-F1
#
_cell.length_a   1.000
_cell.length_b   1.000
_cell.length_c   1.000
_cell.angle_alpha   90.00
_cell.angle_beta   90.00
_cell.angle_gamma   90.00
#
_symmetry.space_group_name_H-M   'P 1'
#
loop_
_entity.id
_entity.type
_entity.pdbx_description
1 polymer ?
#
loop_
_entity_poly.entity_id
_entity_poly.type
_entity_poly.pdbx_seq_one_letter_code
_entity_poly.pdbx_strand_id
1 'polypeptide(L)'
;PQVKIFGLGKLALSHIAVFRDIHYIAKKSGSSSERGRATEGNPFTLGKDKFFVLGDNSPNSEDGRWWRRRGKGNNGLSYEPGIVPRDYLVGKALFVYWPSGFKLFGRDPFGVIPNIGQMRFIHGGSSKNQ
;
A
#
# COMPACT_ATOMS: atom_id res chain seq x y z
N PRO A 1 10.06 -14.80 3.14
CA PRO A 1 9.15 -15.93 2.82
C PRO A 1 9.81 -16.88 1.81
N GLN A 2 9.81 -18.18 2.12
CA GLN A 2 10.37 -19.23 1.27
C GLN A 2 9.25 -20.24 0.97
N VAL A 3 9.07 -20.59 -0.30
CA VAL A 3 8.19 -21.68 -0.74
C VAL A 3 9.08 -22.82 -1.19
N LYS A 4 8.85 -24.03 -0.66
CA LYS A 4 9.57 -25.24 -1.08
C LYS A 4 8.55 -26.23 -1.64
N ILE A 5 8.81 -26.73 -2.84
CA ILE A 5 8.03 -27.78 -3.48
C ILE A 5 8.90 -29.03 -3.51
N PHE A 6 8.42 -30.12 -2.92
CA PHE A 6 9.12 -31.40 -2.88
C PHE A 6 8.35 -32.44 -3.68
N GLY A 7 9.06 -33.28 -4.42
CA GLY A 7 8.50 -34.39 -5.18
C GLY A 7 9.48 -35.54 -5.28
N LEU A 8 8.94 -36.75 -5.44
CA LEU A 8 9.70 -38.00 -5.54
C LEU A 8 9.23 -38.76 -6.78
N GLY A 9 10.16 -39.25 -7.60
CA GLY A 9 9.85 -39.83 -8.92
C GLY A 9 9.75 -38.77 -10.02
N LYS A 10 8.92 -39.01 -11.05
CA LYS A 10 8.78 -38.12 -12.21
C LYS A 10 7.73 -37.04 -11.93
N LEU A 11 8.19 -35.81 -11.64
CA LEU A 11 7.32 -34.66 -11.37
C LEU A 11 7.43 -33.63 -12.50
N ALA A 12 6.30 -33.24 -13.08
CA ALA A 12 6.20 -32.13 -14.02
C ALA A 12 5.32 -31.03 -13.43
N LEU A 13 5.88 -29.85 -13.26
CA LEU A 13 5.17 -28.67 -12.75
C LEU A 13 5.04 -27.65 -13.88
N SER A 14 3.85 -27.11 -14.06
CA SER A 14 3.58 -26.02 -15.00
C SER A 14 2.64 -25.00 -14.36
N HIS A 15 2.67 -23.76 -14.84
CA HIS A 15 1.79 -22.67 -14.39
C HIS A 15 1.83 -22.36 -12.87
N ILE A 16 3.00 -22.50 -12.23
CA ILE A 16 3.16 -22.12 -10.82
C ILE A 16 3.30 -20.61 -10.68
N ALA A 17 2.48 -20.02 -9.81
CA ALA A 17 2.60 -18.63 -9.37
C ALA A 17 2.69 -18.58 -7.84
N VAL A 18 3.57 -17.72 -7.33
CA VAL A 18 3.64 -17.38 -5.91
C VAL A 18 3.02 -16.00 -5.73
N PHE A 19 1.89 -15.93 -5.03
CA PHE A 19 1.25 -14.67 -4.70
C PHE A 19 1.76 -14.21 -3.33
N ARG A 20 2.22 -12.97 -3.24
CA ARG A 20 2.47 -12.32 -1.95
C ARG A 20 1.20 -11.63 -1.50
N ASP A 21 0.71 -12.01 -0.34
CA ASP A 21 -0.28 -11.21 0.36
C ASP A 21 0.39 -9.99 1.00
N ILE A 22 -0.35 -8.89 1.12
CA ILE A 22 0.13 -7.68 1.79
C ILE A 22 -0.09 -7.86 3.29
N HIS A 23 1.00 -8.12 4.02
CA HIS A 23 0.95 -8.22 5.47
C HIS A 23 1.27 -6.86 6.11
N TYR A 24 0.27 -6.24 6.75
CA TYR A 24 0.45 -5.00 7.48
C TYR A 24 0.93 -5.26 8.92
N ILE A 25 2.00 -4.59 9.32
CA ILE A 25 2.60 -4.75 10.65
C ILE A 25 1.77 -4.05 11.72
N ALA A 26 1.67 -4.71 12.88
CA ALA A 26 0.98 -4.20 14.05
C ALA A 26 1.87 -3.36 14.98
N LYS A 27 3.20 -3.43 14.83
CA LYS A 27 4.20 -2.72 15.66
C LYS A 27 5.19 -2.00 14.77
N LYS A 28 5.68 -0.81 15.16
CA LYS A 28 6.69 -0.06 14.39
C LYS A 28 8.06 -0.76 14.34
N SER A 29 8.37 -1.57 15.34
CA SER A 29 9.60 -2.37 15.42
C SER A 29 9.32 -3.63 16.24
N GLY A 30 10.13 -4.69 16.07
CA GLY A 30 10.02 -5.94 16.82
C GLY A 30 10.10 -5.76 18.34
N SER A 31 10.84 -4.75 18.81
CA SER A 31 10.97 -4.38 20.23
C SER A 31 9.96 -3.35 20.72
N SER A 32 9.15 -2.76 19.84
CA SER A 32 8.21 -1.70 20.23
C SER A 32 7.02 -2.27 21.00
N SER A 33 6.66 -1.61 22.09
CA SER A 33 5.40 -1.82 22.81
C SER A 33 4.23 -1.08 22.16
N GLU A 34 4.51 -0.10 21.28
CA GLU A 34 3.48 0.68 20.60
C GLU A 34 2.81 -0.16 19.51
N ARG A 35 1.50 -0.37 19.68
CA ARG A 35 0.66 -1.04 18.68
C ARG A 35 -0.05 -0.01 17.80
N GLY A 36 -0.14 -0.36 16.52
CA GLY A 36 -0.93 0.37 15.54
C GLY A 36 -2.43 0.21 15.79
N ARG A 37 -3.20 1.14 15.23
CA ARG A 37 -4.65 0.99 15.13
C ARG A 37 -5.03 -0.15 14.19
N ALA A 38 -6.26 -0.65 14.34
CA ALA A 38 -6.83 -1.70 13.50
C ALA A 38 -6.00 -2.99 13.54
N THR A 39 -5.50 -3.35 14.72
CA THR A 39 -4.73 -4.58 14.94
C THR A 39 -5.56 -5.59 15.71
N GLU A 40 -5.13 -6.85 15.71
CA GLU A 40 -5.79 -7.90 16.49
C GLU A 40 -5.88 -7.50 17.98
N GLY A 41 -7.10 -7.60 18.54
CA GLY A 41 -7.41 -7.15 19.90
C GLY A 41 -7.57 -5.63 20.08
N ASN A 42 -7.33 -4.83 19.04
CA ASN A 42 -7.49 -3.38 19.04
C ASN A 42 -8.19 -2.91 17.75
N PRO A 43 -9.50 -3.23 17.60
CA PRO A 43 -10.25 -2.88 16.41
C PRO A 43 -10.37 -1.37 16.25
N PHE A 44 -10.50 -0.92 15.00
CA PHE A 44 -10.68 0.49 14.68
C PHE A 44 -11.96 0.68 13.86
N THR A 45 -12.97 1.27 14.49
CA THR A 45 -14.28 1.42 13.87
C THR A 45 -14.32 2.65 12.98
N LEU A 46 -14.74 2.46 11.73
CA LEU A 46 -14.96 3.53 10.77
C LEU A 46 -16.45 3.86 10.67
N GLY A 47 -16.74 5.15 10.63
CA GLY A 47 -18.07 5.65 10.27
C GLY A 47 -18.25 5.71 8.76
N LYS A 48 -19.45 6.11 8.33
CA LYS A 48 -19.71 6.45 6.92
C LYS A 48 -18.73 7.52 6.44
N ASP A 49 -18.22 7.38 5.22
CA ASP A 49 -17.32 8.33 4.56
C ASP A 49 -16.01 8.62 5.33
N LYS A 50 -15.61 7.66 6.18
CA LYS A 50 -14.34 7.63 6.89
C LYS A 50 -13.55 6.42 6.40
N PHE A 51 -12.29 6.66 6.04
CA PHE A 51 -11.41 5.66 5.47
C PHE A 51 -10.20 5.45 6.36
N PHE A 52 -9.75 4.21 6.46
CA PHE A 52 -8.47 3.85 7.06
C PHE A 52 -7.52 3.50 5.91
N VAL A 53 -6.43 4.24 5.77
CA VAL A 53 -5.48 4.08 4.66
C VAL A 53 -4.16 3.51 5.16
N LEU A 54 -3.60 2.61 4.36
CA LEU A 54 -2.39 1.87 4.65
C LEU A 54 -1.46 1.90 3.45
N GLY A 55 -0.15 2.03 3.68
CA GLY A 55 0.85 1.92 2.62
C GLY A 55 1.38 0.49 2.48
N ASP A 56 1.48 0.01 1.24
CA ASP A 56 1.93 -1.36 0.93
C ASP A 56 3.33 -1.67 1.46
N ASN A 57 4.22 -0.68 1.51
CA ASN A 57 5.51 -0.79 2.20
C ASN A 57 5.33 -0.58 3.70
N SER A 58 4.61 -1.52 4.32
CA SER A 58 4.11 -1.42 5.69
C SER A 58 5.16 -0.99 6.74
N PRO A 59 6.41 -1.51 6.74
CA PRO A 59 7.46 -1.07 7.67
C PRO A 59 7.97 0.35 7.46
N ASN A 60 7.80 0.91 6.27
CA ASN A 60 8.27 2.23 5.89
C ASN A 60 7.11 3.15 5.48
N SER A 61 5.96 2.98 6.12
CA SER A 61 4.78 3.79 5.88
C SER A 61 4.29 4.43 7.17
N GLU A 62 4.31 5.77 7.22
CA GLU A 62 3.67 6.55 8.28
C GLU A 62 2.20 6.78 7.88
N ASP A 63 1.35 5.78 8.09
CA ASP A 63 -0.06 5.77 7.67
C ASP A 63 -1.05 5.78 8.85
N GLY A 64 -2.33 5.47 8.59
CA GLY A 64 -3.42 5.57 9.57
C GLY A 64 -3.17 4.81 10.87
N ARG A 65 -2.31 3.78 10.86
CA ARG A 65 -1.90 3.06 12.07
C ARG A 65 -1.23 3.97 13.09
N TRP A 66 -0.50 4.97 12.64
CA TRP A 66 0.47 5.71 13.45
C TRP A 66 0.10 7.17 13.71
N TRP A 67 -0.77 7.78 12.90
CA TRP A 67 -1.11 9.19 13.05
C TRP A 67 -1.76 9.50 14.42
N ARG A 68 -1.11 10.31 15.26
CA ARG A 68 -1.64 10.68 16.59
C ARG A 68 -2.31 12.05 16.63
N ARG A 69 -2.07 12.89 15.62
CA ARG A 69 -2.63 14.24 15.52
C ARG A 69 -4.00 14.21 14.82
N ARG A 70 -4.89 15.11 15.23
CA ARG A 70 -6.17 15.32 14.55
C ARG A 70 -5.93 15.90 13.15
N GLY A 71 -6.72 15.44 12.18
CA GLY A 71 -6.74 16.03 10.84
C GLY A 71 -7.37 17.42 10.85
N LYS A 72 -6.98 18.29 9.91
CA LYS A 72 -7.52 19.65 9.71
C LYS A 72 -8.30 19.75 8.41
N GLY A 73 -9.62 19.90 8.51
CA GLY A 73 -10.49 20.17 7.37
C GLY A 73 -10.66 21.66 7.10
N ASN A 74 -11.39 21.95 6.02
CA ASN A 74 -11.83 23.29 5.70
C ASN A 74 -12.83 23.79 6.75
N ASN A 75 -12.99 25.12 6.87
CA ASN A 75 -13.96 25.77 7.75
C ASN A 75 -13.84 25.38 9.24
N GLY A 76 -12.62 25.10 9.70
CA GLY A 76 -12.35 24.74 11.10
C GLY A 76 -12.75 23.31 11.47
N LEU A 77 -13.15 22.47 10.51
CA LEU A 77 -13.44 21.07 10.76
C LEU A 77 -12.18 20.33 11.24
N SER A 78 -12.37 19.36 12.13
CA SER A 78 -11.29 18.49 12.61
C SER A 78 -11.71 17.03 12.57
N TYR A 79 -10.75 16.16 12.28
CA TYR A 79 -10.98 14.72 12.12
C TYR A 79 -10.16 13.91 13.10
N GLU A 80 -10.73 12.79 13.53
CA GLU A 80 -10.06 11.89 14.46
C GLU A 80 -8.76 11.31 13.87
N PRO A 81 -7.70 11.13 14.68
CA PRO A 81 -6.44 10.61 14.19
C PRO A 81 -6.57 9.20 13.59
N GLY A 82 -5.85 8.96 12.50
CA GLY A 82 -5.89 7.68 11.77
C GLY A 82 -7.04 7.55 10.75
N ILE A 83 -7.88 8.57 10.62
CA ILE A 83 -8.98 8.60 9.65
C ILE A 83 -8.68 9.58 8.53
N VAL A 84 -8.96 9.13 7.29
CA VAL A 84 -9.07 9.99 6.12
C VAL A 84 -10.55 10.22 5.83
N PRO A 85 -11.08 11.44 5.95
CA PRO A 85 -12.45 11.74 5.54
C PRO A 85 -12.56 11.71 4.01
N ARG A 86 -13.77 11.47 3.48
CA ARG A 86 -14.03 11.50 2.04
C ARG A 86 -13.54 12.78 1.38
N ASP A 87 -13.70 13.92 2.04
CA ASP A 87 -13.36 15.23 1.49
C ASP A 87 -11.86 15.41 1.20
N TYR A 88 -11.01 14.53 1.75
CA TYR A 88 -9.56 14.53 1.45
C TYR A 88 -9.21 13.68 0.23
N LEU A 89 -10.14 12.85 -0.23
CA LEU A 89 -9.91 11.95 -1.36
C LEU A 89 -10.12 12.72 -2.67
N VAL A 90 -9.02 12.93 -3.40
CA VAL A 90 -9.04 13.57 -4.72
C VAL A 90 -9.49 12.58 -5.80
N GLY A 91 -9.03 11.34 -5.74
CA GLY A 91 -9.34 10.34 -6.77
C GLY A 91 -8.62 9.01 -6.56
N LYS A 92 -8.76 8.11 -7.52
CA LYS A 92 -8.07 6.81 -7.56
C LYS A 92 -6.85 6.93 -8.47
N ALA A 93 -5.75 6.29 -8.09
CA ALA A 93 -4.61 6.14 -8.98
C ALA A 93 -4.97 5.14 -10.10
N LEU A 94 -4.73 5.51 -11.37
CA LEU A 94 -5.20 4.75 -12.54
C LEU A 94 -4.05 4.18 -13.38
N PHE A 95 -2.92 4.88 -13.49
CA PHE A 95 -1.85 4.53 -14.42
C PHE A 95 -0.47 4.96 -13.92
N VAL A 96 0.53 4.12 -14.13
CA VAL A 96 1.95 4.46 -13.92
C VAL A 96 2.52 4.90 -15.26
N TYR A 97 2.70 6.21 -15.45
CA TYR A 97 3.09 6.78 -16.74
C TYR A 97 4.61 6.88 -16.97
N TRP A 98 5.43 6.97 -15.91
CA TRP A 98 6.88 7.08 -16.07
C TRP A 98 7.64 6.25 -15.03
N PRO A 99 7.65 4.92 -15.19
CA PRO A 99 8.35 4.04 -14.27
C PRO A 99 9.85 4.10 -14.54
N SER A 100 10.65 4.49 -13.54
CA SER A 100 12.11 4.33 -13.51
C SER A 100 12.80 4.55 -14.87
N GLY A 101 12.67 5.77 -15.41
CA GLY A 101 13.18 6.10 -16.75
C GLY A 101 14.67 5.78 -16.92
N PHE A 102 15.06 5.41 -18.13
CA PHE A 102 16.47 5.13 -18.45
C PHE A 102 17.26 6.43 -18.56
N LYS A 103 18.51 6.37 -18.11
CA LYS A 103 19.48 7.44 -18.25
C LYS A 103 20.04 7.45 -19.67
N LEU A 104 20.21 8.63 -20.26
CA LEU A 104 20.77 8.74 -21.62
C LEU A 104 22.24 8.31 -21.64
N PHE A 105 23.00 8.76 -20.65
CA PHE A 105 24.38 8.38 -20.41
C PHE A 105 24.59 7.92 -18.97
N GLY A 106 25.58 7.06 -18.72
CA GLY A 106 25.80 6.43 -17.41
C GLY A 106 26.03 7.40 -16.23
N ARG A 107 26.33 8.68 -16.51
CA ARG A 107 26.53 9.72 -15.50
C ARG A 107 25.33 10.65 -15.30
N ASP A 108 24.27 10.52 -16.10
CA ASP A 108 23.14 11.42 -15.98
C ASP A 108 22.36 11.17 -14.68
N PRO A 109 22.01 12.24 -13.93
CA PRO A 109 21.23 12.09 -12.71
C PRO A 109 19.75 11.80 -13.00
N PHE A 110 19.26 12.09 -14.22
CA PHE A 110 17.85 11.99 -14.58
C PHE A 110 17.58 10.90 -15.62
N GLY A 111 16.57 10.06 -15.34
CA GLY A 111 16.05 9.04 -16.24
C GLY A 111 15.06 9.63 -17.24
N VAL A 112 15.57 10.27 -18.30
CA VAL A 112 14.77 11.03 -19.28
C VAL A 112 14.21 10.19 -20.43
N ILE A 113 14.58 8.92 -20.54
CA ILE A 113 13.98 7.99 -21.52
C ILE A 113 12.87 7.19 -20.81
N PRO A 114 11.64 7.18 -21.33
CA PRO A 114 10.55 6.43 -20.71
C PRO A 114 10.79 4.92 -20.78
N ASN A 115 10.55 4.22 -19.68
CA ASN A 115 10.49 2.76 -19.69
C ASN A 115 9.07 2.30 -20.07
N ILE A 116 8.77 2.32 -21.37
CA ILE A 116 7.44 2.00 -21.91
C ILE A 116 6.99 0.59 -21.49
N GLY A 117 7.91 -0.38 -21.43
CA GLY A 117 7.59 -1.76 -21.04
C GLY A 117 7.14 -1.94 -19.58
N GLN A 118 7.37 -0.94 -18.73
CA GLN A 118 6.92 -0.97 -17.33
C GLN A 118 5.70 -0.08 -17.07
N MET A 119 5.27 0.71 -18.06
CA MET A 119 4.04 1.50 -17.95
C MET A 119 2.86 0.53 -17.83
N ARG A 120 1.91 0.83 -16.94
CA ARG A 120 0.81 -0.08 -16.65
C ARG A 120 -0.35 0.60 -15.97
N PHE A 121 -1.54 0.06 -16.20
CA PHE A 121 -2.71 0.39 -15.39
C PHE A 121 -2.54 -0.14 -13.98
N ILE A 122 -2.99 0.67 -13.03
CA ILE A 122 -3.10 0.27 -11.62
C ILE A 122 -4.44 -0.42 -11.49
N HIS A 123 -4.38 -1.69 -11.12
CA HIS A 123 -5.55 -2.52 -10.87
C HIS A 123 -5.71 -2.65 -9.36
N GLY A 124 -6.87 -2.26 -8.85
CA GLY A 124 -7.14 -2.27 -7.41
C GLY A 124 -8.35 -1.42 -7.07
N GLY A 125 -9.28 -2.01 -6.32
CA GLY A 125 -10.52 -1.38 -5.89
C GLY A 125 -11.76 -2.10 -6.42
N SER A 126 -12.77 -2.24 -5.57
CA SER A 126 -14.07 -2.76 -5.97
C SER A 126 -14.81 -1.71 -6.79
N SER A 127 -15.28 -2.07 -7.99
CA SER A 127 -16.34 -1.35 -8.67
C SER A 127 -17.65 -1.67 -7.96
N LYS A 128 -18.19 -0.71 -7.21
CA LYS A 128 -19.61 -0.79 -6.84
C LYS A 128 -20.42 -0.48 -8.10
N ASN A 129 -20.70 -1.54 -8.86
CA ASN A 129 -21.87 -1.72 -9.70
C ASN A 129 -22.25 -3.21 -9.57
N GLN A 130 -22.89 -3.53 -8.44
CA GLN A 130 -23.92 -4.55 -8.27
C GLN A 130 -24.95 -3.98 -7.31
#